data_AF-A0A7C1PH94-F1
#
_entry.id   AF-A0A7C1PH94-F1
#
_cell.length_a   1.000
_cell.length_b   1.000
_cell.length_c   1.000
_cell.angle_alpha   90.00
_cell.angle_beta   90.00
_cell.angle_gamma   90.00
#
_symmetry.space_group_name_H-M   'P 1'
#
loop_
_entity.id
_entity.type
_entity.pdbx_description
1 polymer ?
#
loop_
_entity_poly.entity_id
_entity_poly.type
_entity_poly.pdbx_seq_one_letter_code
_entity_poly.pdbx_strand_id
1 'polypeptide(L)'
;MAGAGPTDNEGNEPEAVGKTMTYEEALAWWFGRINYEVRAATPRDLKLERMRAVLRRLGNPQDRLRLVHVTGTKGKGSTCAMLASVVQAAGYRVGLFTSPHLEHVSERVQVNGVPISAPELTARLNEIRPAVEEVERQGPPVTFFEISTAVGFLHFLYRRCDLAIIEVGLGGRYDSTNVCWPL
;
A
#
# COMPACT_ATOMS: atom_id res chain seq x y z
N MET A 1 -24.62 -56.81 -24.57
CA MET A 1 -23.99 -55.77 -25.41
C MET A 1 -23.99 -54.48 -24.62
N ALA A 2 -22.82 -53.85 -24.51
CA ALA A 2 -22.55 -52.55 -23.87
C ALA A 2 -23.52 -51.46 -24.37
N GLY A 3 -23.84 -50.38 -23.66
CA GLY A 3 -23.17 -49.66 -22.58
C GLY A 3 -23.24 -48.18 -22.95
N ALA A 4 -23.85 -47.34 -22.11
CA ALA A 4 -23.75 -45.88 -22.18
C ALA A 4 -23.96 -45.35 -20.76
N GLY A 5 -22.86 -45.15 -20.05
CA GLY A 5 -22.85 -44.46 -18.77
C GLY A 5 -23.07 -42.96 -18.97
N PRO A 6 -23.61 -42.25 -17.97
CA PRO A 6 -23.69 -40.80 -18.00
C PRO A 6 -22.29 -40.21 -17.92
N THR A 7 -21.99 -39.22 -18.75
CA THR A 7 -20.72 -38.50 -18.76
C THR A 7 -20.62 -37.64 -17.51
N ASP A 8 -19.65 -37.97 -16.67
CA ASP A 8 -19.22 -37.15 -15.54
C ASP A 8 -18.77 -35.79 -16.06
N ASN A 9 -19.43 -34.75 -15.54
CA ASN A 9 -19.08 -33.36 -15.77
C ASN A 9 -17.81 -33.07 -14.96
N GLU A 10 -16.65 -33.16 -15.62
CA GLU A 10 -15.35 -32.86 -15.02
C GLU A 10 -15.37 -31.48 -14.39
N GLY A 11 -15.03 -31.46 -13.10
CA GLY A 11 -14.99 -30.26 -12.28
C GLY A 11 -14.03 -29.23 -12.87
N ASN A 12 -14.56 -28.04 -13.09
CA ASN A 12 -13.75 -26.84 -13.24
C ASN A 12 -13.10 -26.55 -11.88
N GLU A 13 -11.91 -27.11 -11.64
CA GLU A 13 -11.09 -26.74 -10.50
C GLU A 13 -10.78 -25.24 -10.58
N PRO A 14 -10.95 -24.47 -9.50
CA PRO A 14 -10.62 -23.06 -9.52
C PRO A 14 -9.11 -22.90 -9.77
N GLU A 15 -8.77 -22.04 -10.75
CA GLU A 15 -7.39 -21.65 -11.05
C GLU A 15 -6.60 -21.37 -9.76
N ALA A 16 -5.44 -21.99 -9.63
CA ALA A 16 -4.59 -21.92 -8.45
C ALA A 16 -4.31 -20.45 -8.07
N VAL A 17 -4.87 -20.02 -6.94
CA VAL A 17 -4.46 -18.79 -6.26
C VAL A 17 -2.97 -18.94 -5.97
N GLY A 18 -2.13 -18.13 -6.61
CA GLY A 18 -0.67 -18.23 -6.50
C GLY A 18 -0.20 -18.25 -5.03
N LYS A 19 0.81 -19.06 -4.72
CA LYS A 19 1.36 -19.29 -3.37
C LYS A 19 1.50 -17.98 -2.56
N THR A 20 0.80 -17.88 -1.43
CA THR A 20 0.93 -16.77 -0.46
C THR A 20 2.35 -16.75 0.15
N MET A 21 2.96 -15.56 0.25
CA MET A 21 4.26 -15.34 0.89
C MET A 21 4.15 -15.43 2.41
N THR A 22 5.16 -16.03 3.06
CA THR A 22 5.40 -15.84 4.49
C THR A 22 5.79 -14.39 4.80
N TYR A 23 5.88 -14.03 6.09
CA TYR A 23 6.31 -12.69 6.49
C TYR A 23 7.73 -12.38 5.98
N GLU A 24 8.66 -13.33 6.13
CA GLU A 24 10.04 -13.18 5.68
C GLU A 24 10.13 -13.07 4.16
N GLU A 25 9.39 -13.92 3.42
CA GLU A 25 9.31 -13.85 1.95
C GLU A 25 8.72 -12.50 1.50
N ALA A 26 7.67 -12.01 2.17
CA ALA A 26 7.02 -10.75 1.84
C ALA A 26 7.93 -9.53 2.11
N LEU A 27 8.66 -9.52 3.22
CA LEU A 27 9.64 -8.48 3.52
C LEU A 27 10.81 -8.51 2.52
N ALA A 28 11.34 -9.70 2.21
CA ALA A 28 12.42 -9.83 1.24
C ALA A 28 11.97 -9.33 -0.15
N TRP A 29 10.76 -9.69 -0.58
CA TRP A 29 10.16 -9.23 -1.83
C TRP A 29 9.99 -7.70 -1.89
N TRP A 30 9.59 -7.08 -0.77
CA TRP A 30 9.39 -5.63 -0.71
C TRP A 30 10.72 -4.86 -0.58
N PHE A 31 11.67 -5.33 0.24
CA PHE A 31 12.96 -4.68 0.45
C PHE A 31 13.93 -4.86 -0.72
N GLY A 32 13.70 -5.86 -1.59
CA GLY A 32 14.43 -6.01 -2.85
C GLY A 32 14.11 -4.94 -3.90
N ARG A 33 13.14 -4.04 -3.64
CA ARG A 33 12.70 -3.01 -4.59
C ARG A 33 13.61 -1.79 -4.57
N ILE A 34 13.58 -1.03 -5.66
CA ILE A 34 14.32 0.23 -5.76
C ILE A 34 13.79 1.18 -4.67
N ASN A 35 14.69 1.64 -3.80
CA ASN A 35 14.37 2.56 -2.71
C ASN A 35 15.07 3.92 -2.93
N TYR A 36 14.29 4.93 -3.31
CA TYR A 36 14.76 6.29 -3.53
C TYR A 36 14.91 7.12 -2.26
N GLU A 37 14.55 6.59 -1.09
CA GLU A 37 14.85 7.23 0.20
C GLU A 37 16.34 7.08 0.55
N VAL A 38 17.01 6.05 0.02
CA VAL A 38 18.45 5.80 0.20
C VAL A 38 19.27 6.03 -1.08
N ARG A 39 18.60 6.14 -2.23
CA ARG A 39 19.22 6.36 -3.54
C ARG A 39 18.67 7.63 -4.18
N ALA A 40 19.54 8.46 -4.75
CA ALA A 40 19.09 9.67 -5.46
C ALA A 40 18.15 9.31 -6.64
N ALA A 41 16.96 9.89 -6.64
CA ALA A 41 16.03 9.82 -7.76
C ALA A 41 16.38 10.88 -8.82
N THR A 42 16.10 10.58 -10.09
CA THR A 42 16.14 11.56 -11.18
C THR A 42 14.72 11.98 -11.57
N PRO A 43 14.52 13.12 -12.25
CA PRO A 43 13.19 13.54 -12.70
C PRO A 43 12.46 12.52 -13.58
N ARG A 44 13.19 11.62 -14.26
CA ARG A 44 12.59 10.58 -15.10
C ARG A 44 11.97 9.44 -14.28
N ASP A 45 12.42 9.26 -13.04
CA ASP A 45 11.98 8.21 -12.13
C ASP A 45 10.67 8.56 -11.42
N LEU A 46 10.38 9.86 -11.29
CA LEU A 46 9.23 10.40 -10.56
C LEU A 46 8.01 10.51 -11.47
N LYS A 47 7.18 9.46 -11.49
CA LYS A 47 5.95 9.40 -12.28
C LYS A 47 4.82 8.73 -11.49
N LEU A 48 3.62 9.32 -11.56
CA LEU A 48 2.44 8.78 -10.88
C LEU A 48 1.76 7.63 -11.63
N GLU A 49 2.02 7.48 -12.93
CA GLU A 49 1.29 6.50 -13.76
C GLU A 49 1.47 5.06 -13.30
N ARG A 50 2.66 4.72 -12.81
CA ARG A 50 2.95 3.40 -12.24
C ARG A 50 2.14 3.16 -10.96
N MET A 51 2.17 4.11 -10.02
CA MET A 51 1.36 4.06 -8.80
C MET A 51 -0.14 3.96 -9.11
N ARG A 52 -0.65 4.78 -10.04
CA ARG A 52 -2.05 4.74 -10.48
C ARG A 52 -2.42 3.40 -11.09
N ALA A 53 -1.52 2.79 -11.88
CA ALA A 53 -1.76 1.48 -12.47
C ALA A 53 -1.88 0.38 -11.41
N VAL A 54 -1.02 0.41 -10.37
CA VAL A 54 -1.12 -0.51 -9.23
C VAL A 54 -2.45 -0.31 -8.50
N LEU A 55 -2.80 0.92 -8.14
CA LEU A 55 -4.03 1.19 -7.39
C LEU A 55 -5.31 0.86 -8.15
N ARG A 56 -5.35 1.08 -9.47
CA ARG A 56 -6.50 0.67 -10.31
C ARG A 56 -6.74 -0.84 -10.21
N ARG A 57 -5.69 -1.65 -10.21
CA ARG A 57 -5.78 -3.10 -10.05
C ARG A 57 -6.22 -3.52 -8.65
N LEU A 58 -5.93 -2.69 -7.64
CA LEU A 58 -6.36 -2.87 -6.26
C LEU A 58 -7.76 -2.29 -5.96
N GLY A 59 -8.50 -1.87 -6.98
CA GLY A 59 -9.85 -1.32 -6.81
C GLY A 59 -9.88 0.11 -6.24
N ASN A 60 -8.81 0.88 -6.44
CA ASN A 60 -8.68 2.28 -6.05
C ASN A 60 -9.01 2.55 -4.56
N PRO A 61 -8.29 1.92 -3.61
CA PRO A 61 -8.56 2.09 -2.18
C PRO A 61 -8.45 3.55 -1.71
N GLN A 62 -7.58 4.34 -2.34
CA GLN A 62 -7.39 5.76 -2.04
C GLN A 62 -8.64 6.62 -2.28
N ASP A 63 -9.51 6.24 -3.23
CA ASP A 63 -10.72 7.00 -3.58
C ASP A 63 -11.83 6.79 -2.55
N ARG A 64 -11.67 5.80 -1.67
CA ARG A 64 -12.63 5.41 -0.63
C ARG A 64 -12.24 5.90 0.75
N LEU A 65 -11.16 6.67 0.85
CA LEU A 65 -10.64 7.20 2.10
C LEU A 65 -10.92 8.70 2.19
N ARG A 66 -11.32 9.15 3.39
CA ARG A 66 -11.22 10.56 3.76
C ARG A 66 -9.81 10.81 4.25
N LEU A 67 -9.12 11.81 3.72
CA LEU A 67 -7.71 12.00 4.04
C LEU A 67 -7.26 13.46 4.11
N VAL A 68 -6.24 13.68 4.94
CA VAL A 68 -5.43 14.89 4.99
C VAL A 68 -4.07 14.58 4.41
N HIS A 69 -3.62 15.38 3.45
CA HIS A 69 -2.35 15.18 2.75
C HIS A 69 -1.35 16.26 3.15
N VAL A 70 -0.23 15.86 3.76
CA VAL A 70 0.73 16.78 4.37
C VAL A 70 2.05 16.76 3.61
N THR A 71 2.43 17.90 3.06
CA THR A 71 3.74 18.12 2.44
C THR A 71 4.50 19.28 3.10
N GLY A 72 5.80 19.40 2.78
CA GLY A 72 6.69 20.43 3.32
C GLY A 72 8.14 19.96 3.45
N THR A 73 9.06 20.91 3.50
CA THR A 73 10.49 20.64 3.62
C THR A 73 10.87 20.11 5.01
N LYS A 74 10.18 20.59 6.06
CA LYS A 74 10.43 20.24 7.46
C LYS A 74 9.10 20.17 8.22
N GLY A 75 9.07 19.40 9.30
CA GLY A 75 7.92 19.32 10.21
C GLY A 75 6.77 18.42 9.77
N LYS A 76 6.78 17.85 8.56
CA LYS A 76 5.71 16.96 8.04
C LYS A 76 5.31 15.87 9.04
N GLY A 77 6.24 14.96 9.39
CA GLY A 77 5.98 13.90 10.36
C GLY A 77 5.46 14.41 11.72
N SER A 78 6.02 15.51 12.25
CA SER A 78 5.53 16.12 13.48
C SER A 78 4.10 16.65 13.36
N THR A 79 3.79 17.34 12.26
CA THR A 79 2.44 17.82 11.96
C THR A 79 1.47 16.65 11.79
N CYS A 80 1.86 15.59 11.08
CA CYS A 80 1.04 14.38 10.94
C CYS A 80 0.75 13.72 12.29
N ALA A 81 1.76 13.59 13.17
CA ALA A 81 1.59 13.03 14.50
C ALA A 81 0.67 13.88 15.38
N MET A 82 0.81 15.22 15.35
CA MET A 82 -0.07 16.12 16.08
C MET A 82 -1.52 16.03 15.58
N LEU A 83 -1.73 16.05 14.26
CA LEU A 83 -3.05 15.88 13.66
C LEU A 83 -3.66 14.54 14.06
N ALA A 84 -2.88 13.45 14.02
CA ALA A 84 -3.36 12.12 14.36
C ALA A 84 -3.80 12.05 15.83
N SER A 85 -2.99 12.61 16.73
CA SER A 85 -3.30 12.68 18.16
C SER A 85 -4.59 13.49 18.43
N VAL A 86 -4.75 14.66 17.81
CA VAL A 86 -5.94 15.51 17.97
C VAL A 86 -7.20 14.81 17.46
N VAL A 87 -7.15 14.24 16.26
CA VAL A 87 -8.31 13.58 15.64
C VAL A 87 -8.66 12.29 16.39
N GLN A 88 -7.67 11.54 16.87
CA GLN A 88 -7.89 10.38 17.73
C GLN A 88 -8.53 10.77 19.06
N ALA A 89 -8.06 11.85 19.70
CA ALA A 89 -8.65 12.36 20.95
C ALA A 89 -10.11 12.82 20.77
N ALA A 90 -10.48 13.23 19.56
CA ALA A 90 -11.87 13.55 19.19
C ALA A 90 -12.75 12.31 18.95
N GLY A 91 -12.23 11.09 19.13
CA GLY A 91 -13.00 9.85 19.06
C GLY A 91 -13.01 9.15 17.70
N TYR A 92 -12.27 9.66 16.71
CA TYR A 92 -12.18 9.04 15.39
C TYR A 92 -11.13 7.94 15.33
N ARG A 93 -11.35 6.95 14.46
CA ARG A 93 -10.34 5.98 14.06
C ARG A 93 -9.42 6.60 13.01
N VAL A 94 -8.19 6.88 13.40
CA VAL A 94 -7.20 7.55 12.55
C VAL A 94 -6.22 6.54 11.97
N GLY A 95 -6.03 6.61 10.65
CA GLY A 95 -4.86 6.05 9.98
C GLY A 95 -3.75 7.10 9.89
N LEU A 96 -2.51 6.72 10.14
CA LEU A 96 -1.33 7.58 10.01
C LEU A 96 -0.30 6.91 9.11
N PHE A 97 0.07 7.57 8.01
CA PHE A 97 1.16 7.17 7.13
C PHE A 97 2.30 8.16 7.20
N THR A 98 3.49 7.70 7.60
CA THR A 98 4.69 8.54 7.76
C THR A 98 5.94 7.91 7.14
N SER A 99 6.93 8.74 6.82
CA SER A 99 8.20 8.29 6.25
C SER A 99 9.36 9.25 6.52
N PRO A 100 10.59 8.76 6.71
CA PRO A 100 10.97 7.35 6.83
C PRO A 100 10.52 6.75 8.18
N HIS A 101 10.79 5.45 8.38
CA HIS A 101 10.67 4.80 9.70
C HIS A 101 11.96 4.96 10.50
N LEU A 102 11.90 4.74 11.82
CA LEU A 102 13.07 4.81 12.70
C LEU A 102 13.70 3.43 12.90
N GLU A 103 12.93 2.43 13.31
CA GLU A 103 13.45 1.08 13.60
C GLU A 103 12.78 0.01 12.73
N HIS A 104 11.45 0.03 12.66
CA HIS A 104 10.66 -0.97 11.96
C HIS A 104 9.78 -0.37 10.87
N VAL A 105 9.74 -1.02 9.70
CA VAL A 105 8.93 -0.56 8.56
C VAL A 105 7.42 -0.48 8.88
N SER A 106 6.95 -1.26 9.85
CA SER A 106 5.57 -1.21 10.34
C SER A 106 5.21 0.16 10.94
N GLU A 107 6.17 0.93 11.45
CA GLU A 107 5.95 2.28 11.99
C GLU A 107 5.38 3.24 10.95
N ARG A 108 5.61 2.96 9.65
CA ARG A 108 5.10 3.77 8.54
C ARG A 108 3.58 3.76 8.44
N VAL A 109 2.91 2.74 8.97
CA VAL A 109 1.46 2.55 8.83
C VAL A 109 0.89 2.25 10.21
N GLN A 110 0.17 3.21 10.77
CA GLN A 110 -0.41 3.09 12.10
C GLN A 110 -1.91 3.32 12.09
N VAL A 111 -2.63 2.61 12.96
CA VAL A 111 -4.04 2.90 13.25
C VAL A 111 -4.18 3.20 14.73
N ASN A 112 -4.69 4.39 15.07
CA ASN A 112 -4.80 4.88 16.45
C ASN A 112 -3.47 4.81 17.24
N GLY A 113 -2.36 5.13 16.56
CA GLY A 113 -1.00 5.10 17.13
C GLY A 113 -0.39 3.70 17.26
N VAL A 114 -1.05 2.65 16.78
CA VAL A 114 -0.54 1.28 16.80
C VAL A 114 -0.02 0.90 15.42
N PRO A 115 1.28 0.56 15.26
CA PRO A 115 1.84 0.06 14.00
C PRO A 115 1.12 -1.16 13.46
N ILE A 116 1.08 -1.30 12.14
CA ILE A 116 0.54 -2.48 11.46
C ILE A 116 1.23 -3.76 11.96
N SER A 117 0.43 -4.78 12.29
CA SER A 117 0.96 -6.06 12.77
C SER A 117 1.62 -6.86 11.63
N ALA A 118 2.57 -7.74 11.96
CA ALA A 118 3.23 -8.59 10.97
C ALA A 118 2.24 -9.43 10.11
N PRO A 119 1.18 -10.06 10.68
CA PRO A 119 0.18 -10.77 9.89
C PRO A 119 -0.59 -9.84 8.95
N GLU A 120 -0.98 -8.65 9.40
CA GLU A 120 -1.71 -7.69 8.57
C GLU A 120 -0.83 -7.11 7.47
N LEU A 121 0.44 -6.81 7.76
CA LEU A 121 1.41 -6.36 6.77
C LEU A 121 1.63 -7.44 5.71
N THR A 122 1.82 -8.70 6.13
CA THR A 122 1.95 -9.84 5.22
C THR A 122 0.71 -10.00 4.33
N ALA A 123 -0.49 -9.86 4.90
CA ALA A 123 -1.73 -9.93 4.13
C ALA A 123 -1.81 -8.82 3.08
N ARG A 124 -1.47 -7.57 3.44
CA ARG A 124 -1.46 -6.44 2.50
C ARG A 124 -0.42 -6.62 1.40
N LEU A 125 0.79 -7.10 1.71
CA LEU A 125 1.82 -7.36 0.70
C LEU A 125 1.41 -8.46 -0.27
N ASN A 126 0.76 -9.53 0.22
CA ASN A 126 0.22 -10.58 -0.63
C ASN A 126 -0.92 -10.10 -1.53
N GLU A 127 -1.75 -9.18 -1.04
CA GLU A 127 -2.81 -8.52 -1.83
C GLU A 127 -2.23 -7.60 -2.92
N ILE A 128 -1.13 -6.90 -2.63
CA ILE A 128 -0.46 -5.97 -3.55
C ILE A 128 0.35 -6.68 -4.63
N ARG A 129 1.01 -7.81 -4.29
CA ARG A 129 1.98 -8.47 -5.18
C ARG A 129 1.46 -8.75 -6.58
N PRO A 130 0.27 -9.39 -6.79
CA PRO A 130 -0.22 -9.67 -8.14
C PRO A 130 -0.44 -8.40 -8.98
N ALA A 131 -0.92 -7.32 -8.34
CA ALA A 131 -1.10 -6.03 -9.02
C ALA A 131 0.24 -5.42 -9.44
N VAL A 132 1.27 -5.53 -8.60
CA VAL A 132 2.65 -5.09 -8.90
C VAL A 132 3.23 -5.89 -10.06
N GLU A 133 3.22 -7.22 -9.96
CA GLU A 133 3.82 -8.10 -10.98
C GLU A 133 3.22 -7.84 -12.37
N GLU A 134 1.91 -7.66 -12.44
CA GLU A 134 1.24 -7.38 -13.72
C GLU A 134 1.55 -5.98 -14.27
N VAL A 135 1.73 -4.96 -13.42
CA VAL A 135 2.19 -3.63 -13.87
C VAL A 135 3.63 -3.68 -14.36
N GLU A 136 4.50 -4.44 -13.70
CA GLU A 136 5.91 -4.59 -14.06
C GLU A 136 6.12 -5.35 -15.39
N ARG A 137 5.18 -6.22 -15.79
CA ARG A 137 5.23 -6.88 -17.11
C ARG A 137 5.21 -5.91 -18.29
N GLN A 138 4.65 -4.71 -18.09
CA GLN A 138 4.40 -3.72 -19.15
C GLN A 138 5.16 -2.41 -18.91
N GLY A 139 5.97 -2.33 -17.84
CA GLY A 139 6.53 -1.07 -17.38
C GLY A 139 7.74 -1.23 -16.45
N PRO A 140 8.28 -0.12 -15.95
CA PRO A 140 9.42 -0.16 -15.04
C PRO A 140 9.03 -0.77 -13.67
N PRO A 141 10.00 -1.27 -12.89
CA PRO A 141 9.76 -1.78 -11.55
C PRO A 141 9.01 -0.80 -10.65
N VAL A 142 8.11 -1.34 -9.83
CA VAL A 142 7.44 -0.61 -8.75
C VAL A 142 8.42 -0.44 -7.58
N THR A 143 8.46 0.76 -7.05
CA THR A 143 9.42 1.17 -6.02
C THR A 143 8.98 0.72 -4.63
N PHE A 144 9.94 0.69 -3.71
CA PHE A 144 9.69 0.46 -2.30
C PHE A 144 8.62 1.41 -1.74
N PHE A 145 8.68 2.69 -2.09
CA PHE A 145 7.79 3.71 -1.57
C PHE A 145 6.38 3.60 -2.15
N GLU A 146 6.22 3.27 -3.44
CA GLU A 146 4.89 3.01 -4.02
C GLU A 146 4.19 1.83 -3.35
N ILE A 147 4.92 0.75 -3.05
CA ILE A 147 4.37 -0.38 -2.28
C ILE A 147 4.01 0.07 -0.86
N SER A 148 4.87 0.87 -0.20
CA SER A 148 4.59 1.44 1.12
C SER A 148 3.26 2.20 1.12
N THR A 149 3.07 3.08 0.13
CA THR A 149 1.86 3.87 -0.04
C THR A 149 0.63 2.99 -0.28
N ALA A 150 0.74 1.95 -1.11
CA ALA A 150 -0.34 1.01 -1.36
C ALA A 150 -0.73 0.22 -0.11
N VAL A 151 0.26 -0.21 0.71
CA VAL A 151 0.01 -0.83 2.02
C VAL A 151 -0.78 0.12 2.92
N GLY A 152 -0.38 1.39 3.00
CA GLY A 152 -1.09 2.41 3.77
C GLY A 152 -2.55 2.53 3.37
N PHE A 153 -2.85 2.76 2.09
CA PHE A 153 -4.22 2.90 1.60
C PHE A 153 -5.07 1.65 1.84
N LEU A 154 -4.58 0.47 1.50
CA LEU A 154 -5.31 -0.77 1.74
C LEU A 154 -5.54 -1.03 3.23
N HIS A 155 -4.53 -0.78 4.07
CA HIS A 155 -4.64 -1.02 5.50
C HIS A 155 -5.64 -0.08 6.17
N PHE A 156 -5.65 1.20 5.82
CA PHE A 156 -6.62 2.15 6.38
C PHE A 156 -8.05 1.84 5.93
N LEU A 157 -8.22 1.40 4.68
CA LEU A 157 -9.52 0.95 4.18
C LEU A 157 -9.98 -0.33 4.91
N TYR A 158 -9.09 -1.31 5.05
CA TYR A 158 -9.35 -2.56 5.76
C TYR A 158 -9.74 -2.33 7.24
N ARG A 159 -9.02 -1.43 7.92
CA ARG A 159 -9.29 -1.06 9.33
C ARG A 159 -10.45 -0.07 9.48
N ARG A 160 -11.06 0.37 8.39
CA ARG A 160 -12.19 1.31 8.36
C ARG A 160 -11.87 2.60 9.12
N CYS A 161 -10.72 3.21 8.83
CA CYS A 161 -10.35 4.50 9.39
C CYS A 161 -11.34 5.58 8.94
N ASP A 162 -11.74 6.44 9.88
CA ASP A 162 -12.62 7.59 9.61
C ASP A 162 -11.86 8.71 8.89
N LEU A 163 -10.56 8.83 9.17
CA LEU A 163 -9.63 9.76 8.53
C LEU A 163 -8.24 9.14 8.41
N ALA A 164 -7.59 9.31 7.25
CA ALA A 164 -6.20 8.95 7.05
C ALA A 164 -5.33 10.21 6.91
N ILE A 165 -4.26 10.31 7.70
CA ILE A 165 -3.28 11.40 7.62
C ILE A 165 -2.06 10.86 6.90
N ILE A 166 -1.78 11.43 5.72
CA ILE A 166 -0.77 10.92 4.80
C ILE A 166 0.35 11.94 4.65
N GLU A 167 1.54 11.58 5.13
CA GLU A 167 2.77 12.32 4.85
C GLU A 167 3.25 12.05 3.42
N VAL A 168 3.57 13.12 2.69
CA VAL A 168 4.32 13.06 1.42
C VAL A 168 5.75 12.61 1.69
N GLY A 169 6.24 11.63 0.91
CA GLY A 169 7.62 11.18 0.99
C GLY A 169 8.60 12.24 0.47
N LEU A 170 8.50 12.56 -0.83
CA LEU A 170 9.39 13.51 -1.49
C LEU A 170 8.63 14.51 -2.37
N GLY A 171 8.78 15.80 -2.03
CA GLY A 171 8.25 16.90 -2.84
C GLY A 171 6.73 17.02 -2.77
N GLY A 172 6.00 16.31 -3.63
CA GLY A 172 4.53 16.35 -3.65
C GLY A 172 3.94 16.05 -5.02
N ARG A 173 4.22 16.89 -6.03
CA ARG A 173 3.58 16.78 -7.37
C ARG A 173 3.66 15.38 -7.98
N TYR A 174 4.80 14.70 -7.83
CA TYR A 174 5.05 13.37 -8.36
C TYR A 174 5.30 12.32 -7.27
N ASP A 175 4.95 12.63 -6.02
CA ASP A 175 5.06 11.69 -4.92
C ASP A 175 3.99 10.61 -5.03
N SER A 176 4.30 9.36 -4.69
CA SER A 176 3.38 8.23 -4.78
C SER A 176 2.08 8.45 -4.00
N THR A 177 2.10 9.27 -2.95
CA THR A 177 0.90 9.62 -2.17
C THR A 177 -0.02 10.61 -2.90
N ASN A 178 0.46 11.34 -3.91
CA ASN A 178 -0.29 12.34 -4.69
C ASN A 178 -1.17 11.72 -5.79
N VAL A 179 -1.80 10.60 -5.46
CA VAL A 179 -2.82 9.88 -6.25
C VAL A 179 -4.19 9.94 -5.60
N CYS A 180 -4.30 10.69 -4.51
CA CYS A 180 -5.48 10.82 -3.68
C CYS A 180 -6.17 12.18 -3.87
N TRP A 181 -7.37 12.31 -3.30
CA TRP A 181 -8.12 13.57 -3.27
C TRP A 181 -8.40 13.98 -1.81
N PRO A 182 -7.60 14.89 -1.23
CA PRO A 182 -7.76 15.30 0.16
C PRO A 182 -9.07 16.07 0.40
N LEU A 183 -9.52 16.07 1.66
CA LEU A 183 -10.68 16.83 2.13
C LEU A 183 -10.53 18.35 1.96
#